data_AF-A0A397TKN3-F1
#
_entry.id   AF-A0A397TKN3-F1
#
_cell.length_a   1.000
_cell.length_b   1.000
_cell.length_c   1.000
_cell.angle_alpha   90.00
_cell.angle_beta   90.00
_cell.angle_gamma   90.00
#
_symmetry.space_group_name_H-M   'P 1'
#
loop_
_entity.id
_entity.type
_entity.pdbx_description
1 polymer ?
#
loop_
_entity_poly.entity_id
_entity_poly.type
_entity_poly.pdbx_seq_one_letter_code
_entity_poly.pdbx_strand_id
1 'polypeptide(L)'
;MNNNNLNEQLFNINKFLSTSPSPNIQSVQNYTSTIDTSCIFSINFNTPYETLPPLAKVDTAAEKILHMQYPHLTPANVLSNGNCLLNSISLIFTKDQILAPQFRLAMIIELMKYADFYLSQKLFEEDYYFSDAALNSAKNPSMPTTYNKEREYIGEIAYMSKSHRFCSIIGIYGLASVIQRPIMSIYPPTISQLISTLYHKLIEPRIKVYSKCITIMWTSSSGKWNVNDPLPQTNHFVPVFKASSPFSSLKLKKNKYECELDVEMHDDLRLNECRLDVEMHVNLESNKRELDVEMHNDLQLNECGLQLNEDIFESEKWDGNYETESSSNADVFILLF
;
A
#
# COMPACT_ATOMS: atom_id res chain seq x y z
N MET A 1 -6.58 -29.18 -8.05
CA MET A 1 -7.99 -29.18 -8.49
C MET A 1 -8.10 -28.59 -9.90
N ASN A 2 -8.95 -29.12 -10.80
CA ASN A 2 -9.14 -28.53 -12.14
C ASN A 2 -10.04 -27.27 -12.08
N ASN A 3 -9.82 -26.30 -12.95
CA ASN A 3 -10.54 -25.03 -13.05
C ASN A 3 -12.06 -25.17 -13.16
N ASN A 4 -12.56 -26.21 -13.85
CA ASN A 4 -14.00 -26.46 -13.94
C ASN A 4 -14.62 -26.74 -12.56
N ASN A 5 -13.94 -27.54 -11.74
CA ASN A 5 -14.39 -27.85 -10.38
C ASN A 5 -14.27 -26.62 -9.46
N LEU A 6 -13.21 -25.81 -9.61
CA LEU A 6 -13.05 -24.54 -8.86
C LEU A 6 -14.20 -23.57 -9.13
N ASN A 7 -14.54 -23.36 -10.41
CA ASN A 7 -15.61 -22.46 -10.81
C ASN A 7 -16.98 -22.96 -10.34
N GLU A 8 -17.21 -24.28 -10.42
CA GLU A 8 -18.43 -24.90 -9.91
C GLU A 8 -18.57 -24.72 -8.38
N GLN A 9 -17.49 -24.89 -7.62
CA GLN A 9 -17.51 -24.64 -6.18
C GLN A 9 -17.79 -23.17 -5.84
N LEU A 10 -17.11 -22.23 -6.50
CA LEU A 10 -17.39 -20.79 -6.31
C LEU A 10 -18.83 -20.44 -6.66
N PHE A 11 -19.38 -21.01 -7.73
CA PHE A 11 -20.78 -20.85 -8.12
C PHE A 11 -21.74 -21.39 -7.06
N ASN A 12 -21.48 -22.59 -6.54
CA ASN A 12 -22.31 -23.22 -5.50
C ASN A 12 -22.27 -22.43 -4.19
N ILE A 13 -21.10 -21.95 -3.78
CA ILE A 13 -20.95 -21.03 -2.65
C ILE A 13 -21.77 -19.77 -2.88
N ASN A 14 -21.63 -19.12 -4.04
CA ASN A 14 -22.37 -17.90 -4.35
C ASN A 14 -23.88 -18.11 -4.27
N LYS A 15 -24.37 -19.22 -4.84
CA LYS A 15 -25.78 -19.60 -4.84
C LYS A 15 -26.30 -19.79 -3.41
N PHE A 16 -25.53 -20.47 -2.55
CA PHE A 16 -25.86 -20.67 -1.14
C PHE A 16 -25.90 -19.35 -0.36
N LEU A 17 -24.90 -18.48 -0.51
CA LEU A 17 -24.85 -17.21 0.21
C LEU A 17 -25.94 -16.21 -0.24
N SER A 18 -26.47 -16.39 -1.46
CA SER A 18 -27.46 -15.50 -2.07
C SER A 18 -28.92 -15.97 -1.89
N THR A 19 -29.19 -16.95 -1.01
CA THR A 19 -30.56 -17.44 -0.77
C THR A 19 -31.43 -16.40 -0.06
N SER A 20 -32.76 -16.57 -0.16
CA SER A 20 -33.74 -15.79 0.61
C SER A 20 -34.61 -16.74 1.45
N PRO A 21 -34.60 -16.65 2.79
CA PRO A 21 -33.82 -15.70 3.59
C PRO A 21 -32.29 -15.94 3.48
N SER A 22 -31.52 -14.89 3.74
CA SER A 22 -30.04 -14.97 3.77
C SER A 22 -29.60 -15.91 4.89
N PRO A 23 -28.55 -16.74 4.68
CA PRO A 23 -28.05 -17.62 5.74
C PRO A 23 -27.48 -16.80 6.91
N ASN A 24 -27.47 -17.39 8.09
CA ASN A 24 -26.75 -16.83 9.25
C ASN A 24 -25.31 -17.37 9.31
N ILE A 25 -24.48 -16.78 10.18
CA ILE A 25 -23.06 -17.15 10.33
C ILE A 25 -22.86 -18.64 10.61
N GLN A 26 -23.65 -19.22 11.52
CA GLN A 26 -23.56 -20.64 11.83
C GLN A 26 -23.81 -21.52 10.60
N SER A 27 -24.79 -21.17 9.77
CA SER A 27 -25.10 -21.90 8.54
C SER A 27 -23.96 -21.77 7.52
N VAL A 28 -23.35 -20.59 7.42
CA VAL A 28 -22.20 -20.33 6.56
C VAL A 28 -21.00 -21.17 6.97
N GLN A 29 -20.66 -21.20 8.25
CA GLN A 29 -19.58 -22.03 8.78
C GLN A 29 -19.86 -23.53 8.57
N ASN A 30 -21.09 -23.98 8.84
CA ASN A 30 -21.49 -25.37 8.61
C ASN A 30 -21.33 -25.77 7.13
N TYR A 31 -21.70 -24.89 6.20
CA TYR A 31 -21.55 -25.14 4.77
C TYR A 31 -20.09 -25.39 4.38
N THR A 32 -19.12 -24.67 4.98
CA THR A 32 -17.70 -24.89 4.66
C THR A 32 -17.20 -26.29 5.00
N SER A 33 -17.83 -26.98 5.96
CA SER A 33 -17.48 -28.35 6.32
C SER A 33 -17.81 -29.37 5.22
N THR A 34 -18.64 -28.98 4.24
CA THR A 34 -18.96 -29.80 3.07
C THR A 34 -17.95 -29.67 1.93
N ILE A 35 -17.00 -28.73 2.05
CA ILE A 35 -16.05 -28.41 0.98
C ILE A 35 -14.72 -29.08 1.28
N ASP A 36 -14.27 -29.93 0.37
CA ASP A 36 -12.92 -30.50 0.43
C ASP A 36 -11.88 -29.42 0.06
N THR A 37 -11.02 -29.09 1.03
CA THR A 37 -9.97 -28.07 0.92
C THR A 37 -8.59 -28.66 0.66
N SER A 38 -8.45 -29.99 0.72
CA SER A 38 -7.14 -30.68 0.71
C SER A 38 -6.34 -30.45 -0.58
N CYS A 39 -7.02 -30.14 -1.68
CA CYS A 39 -6.42 -30.07 -3.02
C CYS A 39 -6.53 -28.69 -3.69
N ILE A 40 -6.77 -27.62 -2.91
CA ILE A 40 -6.91 -26.26 -3.46
C ILE A 40 -5.57 -25.78 -4.05
N PHE A 41 -4.48 -25.92 -3.29
CA PHE A 41 -3.15 -25.53 -3.74
C PHE A 41 -2.23 -26.74 -3.93
N SER A 42 -1.42 -26.66 -4.99
CA SER A 42 -0.31 -27.59 -5.24
C SER A 42 1.05 -26.96 -4.91
N ILE A 43 1.06 -25.77 -4.29
CA ILE A 43 2.25 -24.99 -3.96
C ILE A 43 2.35 -24.78 -2.44
N ASN A 44 3.55 -24.47 -1.97
CA ASN A 44 3.76 -23.97 -0.61
C ASN A 44 3.90 -22.43 -0.60
N PHE A 45 3.75 -21.82 0.57
CA PHE A 45 3.84 -20.36 0.74
C PHE A 45 5.14 -19.92 1.46
N ASN A 46 6.15 -20.78 1.46
CA ASN A 46 7.38 -20.58 2.23
C ASN A 46 8.19 -19.41 1.67
N THR A 47 8.24 -19.30 0.34
CA THR A 47 9.18 -18.41 -0.36
C THR A 47 8.44 -17.54 -1.39
N PRO A 48 7.84 -16.41 -0.97
CA PRO A 48 7.35 -15.42 -1.92
C PRO A 48 8.52 -14.80 -2.70
N TYR A 49 8.27 -14.38 -3.94
CA TYR A 49 9.23 -13.58 -4.70
C TYR A 49 9.26 -12.16 -4.14
N GLU A 50 10.44 -11.74 -3.67
CA GLU A 50 10.62 -10.42 -3.06
C GLU A 50 11.00 -9.34 -4.05
N THR A 51 11.66 -9.71 -5.15
CA THR A 51 12.03 -8.82 -6.24
C THR A 51 11.13 -9.06 -7.44
N LEU A 52 10.97 -8.04 -8.28
CA LEU A 52 10.13 -8.11 -9.47
C LEU A 52 10.53 -9.31 -10.35
N PRO A 53 9.61 -10.25 -10.65
CA PRO A 53 9.92 -11.36 -11.55
C PRO A 53 10.37 -10.87 -12.94
N PRO A 54 11.33 -11.53 -13.62
CA PRO A 54 11.91 -11.02 -14.86
C PRO A 54 10.92 -10.74 -16.02
N LEU A 55 9.80 -11.48 -16.06
CA LEU A 55 8.76 -11.32 -17.09
C LEU A 55 7.64 -10.36 -16.65
N ALA A 56 7.62 -9.96 -15.37
CA ALA A 56 6.65 -9.00 -14.87
C ALA A 56 7.05 -7.57 -15.30
N LYS A 57 6.06 -6.77 -15.66
CA LYS A 57 6.26 -5.36 -16.03
C LYS A 57 5.94 -4.47 -14.84
N VAL A 58 6.64 -3.36 -14.70
CA VAL A 58 6.32 -2.32 -13.73
C VAL A 58 4.96 -1.70 -14.07
N ASP A 59 4.12 -1.47 -13.05
CA ASP A 59 2.91 -0.68 -13.18
C ASP A 59 3.23 0.81 -12.99
N THR A 60 3.51 1.50 -14.09
CA THR A 60 3.86 2.92 -14.08
C THR A 60 2.72 3.84 -13.63
N ALA A 61 1.47 3.36 -13.61
CA ALA A 61 0.33 4.14 -13.11
C ALA A 61 0.28 4.07 -11.58
N ALA A 62 0.45 2.88 -11.01
CA ALA A 62 0.56 2.69 -9.57
C ALA A 62 1.84 3.34 -9.00
N GLU A 63 2.97 3.25 -9.72
CA GLU A 63 4.25 3.84 -9.30
C GLU A 63 4.14 5.35 -9.06
N LYS A 64 3.40 6.07 -9.91
CA LYS A 64 3.20 7.53 -9.78
C LYS A 64 2.45 7.96 -8.51
N ILE A 65 1.65 7.07 -7.95
CA ILE A 65 0.80 7.35 -6.79
C ILE A 65 1.25 6.57 -5.55
N LEU A 66 2.38 5.88 -5.63
CA LEU A 66 3.01 5.21 -4.51
C LEU A 66 3.53 6.27 -3.53
N HIS A 67 3.35 6.02 -2.23
CA HIS A 67 3.81 6.93 -1.20
C HIS A 67 5.33 7.14 -1.32
N MET A 68 5.78 8.39 -1.24
CA MET A 68 7.22 8.75 -1.34
C MET A 68 8.10 8.08 -0.28
N GLN A 69 7.50 7.53 0.78
CA GLN A 69 8.19 6.79 1.84
C GLN A 69 8.60 5.37 1.43
N TYR A 70 8.17 4.91 0.24
CA TYR A 70 8.51 3.61 -0.31
C TYR A 70 9.32 3.71 -1.61
N PRO A 71 10.44 4.47 -1.66
CA PRO A 71 11.21 4.67 -2.90
C PRO A 71 11.90 3.37 -3.37
N HIS A 72 12.06 2.40 -2.47
CA HIS A 72 12.68 1.10 -2.71
C HIS A 72 11.67 0.04 -3.16
N LEU A 73 10.41 0.41 -3.40
CA LEU A 73 9.33 -0.48 -3.79
C LEU A 73 8.89 -0.24 -5.23
N THR A 74 8.57 -1.32 -5.94
CA THR A 74 8.19 -1.31 -7.35
C THR A 74 6.87 -2.07 -7.53
N PRO A 75 5.76 -1.39 -7.87
CA PRO A 75 4.50 -2.07 -8.17
C PRO A 75 4.58 -2.77 -9.52
N ALA A 76 4.02 -3.96 -9.63
CA ALA A 76 3.96 -4.72 -10.88
C ALA A 76 2.57 -4.74 -11.50
N ASN A 77 2.52 -4.77 -12.82
CA ASN A 77 1.28 -4.87 -13.57
C ASN A 77 0.68 -6.28 -13.45
N VAL A 78 -0.63 -6.34 -13.26
CA VAL A 78 -1.42 -7.58 -13.26
C VAL A 78 -2.63 -7.44 -14.19
N LEU A 79 -3.21 -8.57 -14.61
CA LEU A 79 -4.37 -8.57 -15.48
C LEU A 79 -5.54 -7.83 -14.81
N SER A 80 -6.05 -6.78 -15.47
CA SER A 80 -7.18 -5.99 -15.01
C SER A 80 -8.52 -6.62 -15.43
N ASN A 81 -8.79 -7.81 -14.92
CA ASN A 81 -9.99 -8.62 -15.22
C ASN A 81 -10.89 -8.80 -14.00
N GLY A 82 -10.84 -7.88 -13.04
CA GLY A 82 -11.55 -7.96 -11.76
C GLY A 82 -10.99 -8.98 -10.76
N ASN A 83 -9.96 -9.77 -11.12
CA ASN A 83 -9.22 -10.64 -10.20
C ASN A 83 -7.89 -10.01 -9.74
N CYS A 84 -7.67 -8.71 -9.91
CA CYS A 84 -6.37 -8.06 -9.68
C CYS A 84 -5.74 -8.41 -8.33
N LEU A 85 -6.48 -8.41 -7.22
CA LEU A 85 -5.95 -8.84 -5.91
C LEU A 85 -5.38 -10.26 -5.96
N LEU A 86 -6.11 -11.18 -6.57
CA LEU A 86 -5.76 -12.60 -6.63
C LEU A 86 -4.65 -12.88 -7.64
N ASN A 87 -4.65 -12.14 -8.74
CA ASN A 87 -3.57 -12.12 -9.71
C ASN A 87 -2.27 -11.64 -9.04
N SER A 88 -2.35 -10.61 -8.19
CA SER A 88 -1.21 -10.08 -7.43
C SER A 88 -0.61 -11.13 -6.50
N ILE A 89 -1.45 -11.81 -5.70
CA ILE A 89 -0.98 -12.87 -4.81
C ILE A 89 -0.41 -14.05 -5.62
N SER A 90 -1.08 -14.46 -6.70
CA SER A 90 -0.55 -15.50 -7.59
C SER A 90 0.82 -15.13 -8.14
N LEU A 91 1.01 -13.89 -8.59
CA LEU A 91 2.27 -13.42 -9.15
C LEU A 91 3.40 -13.47 -8.11
N ILE A 92 3.11 -13.05 -6.87
CA ILE A 92 4.06 -13.08 -5.76
C ILE A 92 4.55 -14.49 -5.45
N PHE A 93 3.71 -15.52 -5.59
CA PHE A 93 4.09 -16.89 -5.22
C PHE A 93 4.52 -17.78 -6.38
N THR A 94 4.14 -17.44 -7.62
CA THR A 94 4.35 -18.35 -8.78
C THR A 94 5.09 -17.73 -9.96
N LYS A 95 5.35 -16.41 -9.94
CA LYS A 95 5.76 -15.62 -11.12
C LYS A 95 4.72 -15.59 -12.26
N ASP A 96 3.53 -16.10 -12.00
CA ASP A 96 2.41 -16.16 -12.95
C ASP A 96 1.09 -15.85 -12.22
N GLN A 97 0.01 -15.63 -12.95
CA GLN A 97 -1.31 -15.26 -12.43
C GLN A 97 -2.31 -16.43 -12.49
N ILE A 98 -1.86 -17.62 -12.89
CA ILE A 98 -2.71 -18.81 -13.12
C ILE A 98 -3.43 -19.33 -11.87
N LEU A 99 -2.93 -19.05 -10.66
CA LEU A 99 -3.54 -19.53 -9.41
C LEU A 99 -4.58 -18.57 -8.83
N ALA A 100 -4.89 -17.47 -9.52
CA ALA A 100 -5.89 -16.52 -9.05
C ALA A 100 -7.26 -17.16 -8.69
N PRO A 101 -7.81 -18.12 -9.46
CA PRO A 101 -9.05 -18.81 -9.06
C PRO A 101 -8.92 -19.62 -7.77
N GLN A 102 -7.79 -20.30 -7.57
CA GLN A 102 -7.49 -21.08 -6.35
C GLN A 102 -7.41 -20.15 -5.13
N PHE A 103 -6.74 -19.01 -5.28
CA PHE A 103 -6.71 -17.97 -4.24
C PHE A 103 -8.11 -17.41 -3.95
N ARG A 104 -8.97 -17.24 -4.97
CA ARG A 104 -10.37 -16.81 -4.75
C ARG A 104 -11.10 -17.80 -3.85
N LEU A 105 -11.06 -19.08 -4.21
CA LEU A 105 -11.76 -20.11 -3.48
C LEU A 105 -11.24 -20.24 -2.05
N ALA A 106 -9.92 -20.29 -1.87
CA ALA A 106 -9.30 -20.38 -0.55
C ALA A 106 -9.69 -19.20 0.35
N MET A 107 -9.62 -17.98 -0.19
CA MET A 107 -10.00 -16.76 0.51
C MET A 107 -11.46 -16.81 0.96
N ILE A 108 -12.38 -17.19 0.06
CA ILE A 108 -13.80 -17.29 0.37
C ILE A 108 -14.07 -18.35 1.45
N ILE A 109 -13.46 -19.54 1.34
CA ILE A 109 -13.63 -20.60 2.34
C ILE A 109 -13.08 -20.18 3.70
N GLU A 110 -11.91 -19.55 3.76
CA GLU A 110 -11.32 -19.03 5.00
C GLU A 110 -12.25 -18.01 5.67
N LEU A 111 -12.75 -17.04 4.91
CA LEU A 111 -13.67 -16.00 5.42
C LEU A 111 -14.99 -16.59 5.91
N MET A 112 -15.54 -17.60 5.23
CA MET A 112 -16.76 -18.29 5.65
C MET A 112 -16.52 -19.14 6.90
N LYS A 113 -15.42 -19.90 6.94
CA LYS A 113 -15.13 -20.87 8.01
C LYS A 113 -14.83 -20.20 9.33
N TYR A 114 -14.16 -19.05 9.30
CA TYR A 114 -13.73 -18.32 10.48
C TYR A 114 -14.42 -16.96 10.61
N ALA A 115 -15.68 -16.88 10.17
CA ALA A 115 -16.45 -15.65 10.14
C ALA A 115 -16.46 -14.89 11.49
N ASP A 116 -16.66 -15.58 12.62
CA ASP A 116 -16.65 -14.95 13.95
C ASP A 116 -15.34 -14.21 14.25
N PHE A 117 -14.19 -14.77 13.85
CA PHE A 117 -12.89 -14.13 14.03
C PHE A 117 -12.76 -12.84 13.21
N TYR A 118 -13.26 -12.84 11.96
CA TYR A 118 -13.20 -11.65 11.13
C TYR A 118 -14.19 -10.59 11.62
N LEU A 119 -15.39 -11.00 12.00
CA LEU A 119 -16.38 -10.13 12.60
C LEU A 119 -15.92 -9.53 13.93
N SER A 120 -14.99 -10.15 14.66
CA SER A 120 -14.41 -9.55 15.87
C SER A 120 -13.30 -8.51 15.59
N GLN A 121 -12.91 -8.28 14.34
CA GLN A 121 -11.88 -7.29 14.01
C GLN A 121 -12.43 -5.87 14.11
N LYS A 122 -11.60 -4.92 14.58
CA LYS A 122 -11.94 -3.50 14.69
C LYS A 122 -12.46 -2.87 13.40
N LEU A 123 -12.03 -3.38 12.24
CA LEU A 123 -12.53 -2.93 10.93
C LEU A 123 -14.07 -3.03 10.83
N PHE A 124 -14.68 -4.01 11.49
CA PHE A 124 -16.12 -4.20 11.51
C PHE A 124 -16.80 -3.60 12.74
N GLU A 125 -16.09 -2.89 13.60
CA GLU A 125 -16.68 -1.98 14.60
C GLU A 125 -17.10 -0.66 13.95
N GLU A 126 -16.49 -0.31 12.81
CA GLU A 126 -16.84 0.86 12.01
C GLU A 126 -18.01 0.53 11.06
N ASP A 127 -19.09 1.30 11.14
CA ASP A 127 -20.38 0.94 10.54
C ASP A 127 -20.41 0.94 9.00
N TYR A 128 -19.38 1.43 8.28
CA TYR A 128 -19.58 1.81 6.86
C TYR A 128 -18.42 1.68 5.85
N TYR A 129 -17.23 1.15 6.20
CA TYR A 129 -16.05 1.44 5.36
C TYR A 129 -15.24 0.25 4.85
N PHE A 130 -15.75 -0.98 4.90
CA PHE A 130 -15.01 -2.15 4.43
C PHE A 130 -15.32 -2.58 2.99
N SER A 131 -16.31 -1.98 2.31
CA SER A 131 -16.62 -2.25 0.90
C SER A 131 -17.01 -1.01 0.12
N ASP A 132 -16.91 -1.06 -1.21
CA ASP A 132 -17.34 0.04 -2.09
C ASP A 132 -18.84 0.33 -1.92
N ALA A 133 -19.66 -0.71 -1.72
CA ALA A 133 -21.10 -0.56 -1.49
C ALA A 133 -21.40 0.15 -0.17
N ALA A 134 -20.67 -0.21 0.89
CA ALA A 134 -20.77 0.47 2.19
C ALA A 134 -20.30 1.93 2.08
N LEU A 135 -19.16 2.17 1.41
CA LEU A 135 -18.60 3.50 1.19
C LEU A 135 -19.54 4.40 0.36
N ASN A 136 -20.19 3.84 -0.67
CA ASN A 136 -21.16 4.56 -1.48
C ASN A 136 -22.46 4.81 -0.71
N SER A 137 -22.90 3.87 0.13
CA SER A 137 -24.07 4.07 1.00
C SER A 137 -23.84 5.20 2.01
N ALA A 138 -22.62 5.29 2.57
CA ALA A 138 -22.24 6.37 3.48
C ALA A 138 -22.30 7.76 2.83
N LYS A 139 -22.15 7.84 1.50
CA LYS A 139 -22.30 9.10 0.75
C LYS A 139 -23.77 9.53 0.61
N ASN A 140 -24.74 8.67 0.92
CA ASN A 140 -26.17 8.97 0.78
C ASN A 140 -26.85 9.15 2.16
N PRO A 141 -27.14 10.39 2.59
CA PRO A 141 -27.70 10.69 3.92
C PRO A 141 -29.16 10.22 4.11
N SER A 142 -29.82 9.72 3.06
CA SER A 142 -31.23 9.26 3.11
C SER A 142 -31.40 7.76 3.38
N MET A 143 -30.32 6.99 3.46
CA MET A 143 -30.38 5.54 3.64
C MET A 143 -30.54 5.18 5.13
N PRO A 144 -31.49 4.29 5.50
CA PRO A 144 -31.63 3.80 6.87
C PRO A 144 -30.32 3.20 7.38
N THR A 145 -29.87 3.66 8.54
CA THR A 145 -28.56 3.35 9.13
C THR A 145 -28.51 2.03 9.90
N THR A 146 -29.49 1.15 9.72
CA THR A 146 -29.54 -0.13 10.45
C THR A 146 -28.56 -1.12 9.79
N TYR A 147 -27.29 -1.00 10.17
CA TYR A 147 -26.22 -1.85 9.71
C TYR A 147 -26.34 -3.24 10.35
N ASN A 148 -26.73 -4.24 9.57
CA ASN A 148 -26.66 -5.63 9.99
C ASN A 148 -25.30 -6.20 9.55
N LYS A 149 -24.33 -6.08 10.45
CA LYS A 149 -22.94 -6.51 10.25
C LYS A 149 -22.78 -7.92 9.68
N GLU A 150 -23.53 -8.89 10.20
CA GLU A 150 -23.47 -10.26 9.70
C GLU A 150 -23.98 -10.36 8.26
N ARG A 151 -25.13 -9.72 7.98
CA ARG A 151 -25.73 -9.71 6.65
C ARG A 151 -24.81 -9.06 5.61
N GLU A 152 -24.22 -7.92 5.95
CA GLU A 152 -23.31 -7.20 5.04
C GLU A 152 -22.01 -7.99 4.83
N TYR A 153 -21.46 -8.60 5.88
CA TYR A 153 -20.30 -9.49 5.77
C TYR A 153 -20.58 -10.68 4.83
N ILE A 154 -21.72 -11.36 5.01
CA ILE A 154 -22.15 -12.46 4.14
C ILE A 154 -22.38 -11.97 2.71
N GLY A 155 -22.98 -10.78 2.54
CA GLY A 155 -23.19 -10.13 1.26
C GLY A 155 -21.89 -9.85 0.51
N GLU A 156 -20.85 -9.38 1.21
CA GLU A 156 -19.53 -9.16 0.62
C GLU A 156 -18.82 -10.46 0.22
N ILE A 157 -18.90 -11.51 1.04
CA ILE A 157 -18.38 -12.83 0.65
C ILE A 157 -19.13 -13.34 -0.58
N ALA A 158 -20.46 -13.19 -0.61
CA ALA A 158 -21.26 -13.55 -1.78
C ALA A 158 -20.82 -12.75 -3.01
N TYR A 159 -20.60 -11.44 -2.89
CA TYR A 159 -20.11 -10.61 -3.99
C TYR A 159 -18.74 -11.08 -4.50
N MET A 160 -17.77 -11.28 -3.60
CA MET A 160 -16.41 -11.72 -3.94
C MET A 160 -16.35 -13.17 -4.43
N SER A 161 -17.32 -14.03 -4.11
CA SER A 161 -17.35 -15.41 -4.62
C SER A 161 -17.62 -15.50 -6.13
N LYS A 162 -18.21 -14.47 -6.75
CA LYS A 162 -18.44 -14.43 -8.20
C LYS A 162 -17.11 -14.21 -8.94
N SER A 163 -16.91 -14.92 -10.04
CA SER A 163 -15.74 -14.71 -10.91
C SER A 163 -15.62 -13.25 -11.35
N HIS A 164 -14.39 -12.74 -11.40
CA HIS A 164 -14.07 -11.39 -11.88
C HIS A 164 -14.67 -10.23 -11.06
N ARG A 165 -15.06 -10.47 -9.81
CA ARG A 165 -15.46 -9.39 -8.89
C ARG A 165 -14.29 -8.84 -8.08
N PHE A 166 -14.20 -7.52 -8.04
CA PHE A 166 -13.24 -6.79 -7.22
C PHE A 166 -13.37 -7.21 -5.76
N CYS A 167 -12.23 -7.37 -5.08
CA CYS A 167 -12.20 -7.77 -3.69
C CYS A 167 -12.14 -6.53 -2.81
N SER A 168 -12.88 -6.55 -1.71
CA SER A 168 -12.77 -5.51 -0.69
C SER A 168 -11.59 -5.80 0.25
N ILE A 169 -11.39 -4.95 1.26
CA ILE A 169 -10.27 -5.12 2.20
C ILE A 169 -10.39 -6.44 2.98
N ILE A 170 -11.60 -6.95 3.18
CA ILE A 170 -11.87 -8.26 3.80
C ILE A 170 -11.16 -9.37 3.02
N GLY A 171 -11.09 -9.24 1.69
CA GLY A 171 -10.34 -10.18 0.86
C GLY A 171 -8.86 -10.23 1.23
N ILE A 172 -8.26 -9.11 1.62
CA ILE A 172 -6.87 -9.07 2.08
C ILE A 172 -6.71 -9.77 3.44
N TYR A 173 -7.65 -9.59 4.38
CA TYR A 173 -7.65 -10.33 5.65
C TYR A 173 -7.75 -11.84 5.43
N GLY A 174 -8.68 -12.28 4.58
CA GLY A 174 -8.83 -13.69 4.23
C GLY A 174 -7.55 -14.24 3.57
N LEU A 175 -6.97 -13.50 2.63
CA LEU A 175 -5.73 -13.92 1.96
C LEU A 175 -4.55 -14.00 2.91
N ALA A 176 -4.36 -13.03 3.81
CA ALA A 176 -3.30 -13.07 4.82
C ALA A 176 -3.34 -14.38 5.61
N SER A 177 -4.52 -14.79 6.06
CA SER A 177 -4.73 -16.07 6.76
C SER A 177 -4.50 -17.29 5.86
N VAL A 178 -4.93 -17.27 4.59
CA VAL A 178 -4.68 -18.36 3.63
C VAL A 178 -3.18 -18.59 3.42
N ILE A 179 -2.40 -17.53 3.26
CA ILE A 179 -0.95 -17.61 3.08
C ILE A 179 -0.19 -17.66 4.41
N GLN A 180 -0.90 -17.57 5.54
CA GLN A 180 -0.39 -17.61 6.92
C GLN A 180 0.72 -16.58 7.17
N ARG A 181 0.60 -15.42 6.52
CA ARG A 181 1.64 -14.39 6.45
C ARG A 181 1.00 -13.00 6.47
N PRO A 182 1.62 -12.01 7.15
CA PRO A 182 1.14 -10.64 7.12
C PRO A 182 1.15 -10.05 5.72
N ILE A 183 0.19 -9.17 5.43
CA ILE A 183 0.14 -8.39 4.20
C ILE A 183 0.21 -6.92 4.58
N MET A 184 1.23 -6.21 4.10
CA MET A 184 1.25 -4.76 4.13
C MET A 184 0.32 -4.25 3.03
N SER A 185 -0.80 -3.67 3.43
CA SER A 185 -1.78 -3.04 2.55
C SER A 185 -1.42 -1.57 2.41
N ILE A 186 -0.93 -1.17 1.23
CA ILE A 186 -0.56 0.22 0.93
C ILE A 186 -1.72 0.89 0.20
N TYR A 187 -2.39 1.82 0.87
CA TYR A 187 -3.29 2.75 0.21
C TYR A 187 -2.52 3.97 -0.30
N PRO A 188 -2.87 4.57 -1.46
CA PRO A 188 -2.22 5.79 -1.93
C PRO A 188 -2.46 6.98 -0.98
N PRO A 189 -1.57 7.99 -0.99
CA PRO A 189 -1.66 9.14 -0.09
C PRO A 189 -3.01 9.87 -0.17
N THR A 190 -3.65 10.15 0.97
CA THR A 190 -4.95 10.86 1.03
C THR A 190 -5.02 11.74 2.27
N ILE A 191 -5.76 12.86 2.18
CA ILE A 191 -6.09 13.68 3.36
C ILE A 191 -7.06 12.98 4.33
N SER A 192 -7.72 11.90 3.89
CA SER A 192 -8.72 11.19 4.68
C SER A 192 -8.05 10.28 5.69
N GLN A 193 -7.91 10.75 6.93
CA GLN A 193 -7.32 9.97 8.03
C GLN A 193 -8.05 8.64 8.26
N LEU A 194 -9.38 8.64 8.10
CA LEU A 194 -10.21 7.45 8.19
C LEU A 194 -9.79 6.40 7.15
N ILE A 195 -9.78 6.77 5.87
CA ILE A 195 -9.41 5.85 4.78
C ILE A 195 -7.96 5.39 4.95
N SER A 196 -7.05 6.30 5.26
CA SER A 196 -5.65 5.98 5.53
C SER A 196 -5.52 4.94 6.65
N THR A 197 -6.16 5.15 7.80
CA THR A 197 -6.08 4.24 8.96
C THR A 197 -6.70 2.86 8.67
N LEU A 198 -7.78 2.82 7.91
CA LEU A 198 -8.48 1.57 7.60
C LEU A 198 -7.76 0.73 6.54
N TYR A 199 -7.23 1.39 5.49
CA TYR A 199 -6.71 0.72 4.30
C TYR A 199 -5.19 0.69 4.21
N HIS A 200 -4.49 1.67 4.77
CA HIS A 200 -3.02 1.72 4.82
C HIS A 200 -2.50 1.10 6.12
N LYS A 201 -2.34 -0.23 6.13
CA LYS A 201 -1.98 -0.94 7.37
C LYS A 201 -1.34 -2.31 7.12
N LEU A 202 -0.63 -2.79 8.15
CA LEU A 202 -0.26 -4.18 8.24
C LEU A 202 -1.47 -5.02 8.67
N ILE A 203 -1.82 -6.02 7.86
CA ILE A 203 -2.90 -6.97 8.14
C ILE A 203 -2.26 -8.30 8.55
N GLU A 204 -2.51 -8.69 9.80
CA GLU A 204 -2.01 -9.94 10.37
C GLU A 204 -2.95 -11.12 10.04
N PRO A 205 -2.41 -12.32 9.80
CA PRO A 205 -3.21 -13.51 9.61
C PRO A 205 -3.81 -13.99 10.94
N ARG A 206 -4.91 -14.73 10.87
CA ARG A 206 -5.50 -15.42 12.04
C ARG A 206 -4.51 -16.39 12.68
N ILE A 207 -3.72 -17.09 11.86
CA ILE A 207 -2.61 -17.95 12.29
C ILE A 207 -1.38 -17.53 11.52
N LYS A 208 -0.38 -17.03 12.23
CA LYS A 208 0.89 -16.58 11.66
C LYS A 208 1.92 -17.70 11.68
N VAL A 209 2.34 -18.14 10.49
CA VAL A 209 3.45 -19.09 10.32
C VAL A 209 4.69 -18.38 9.78
N TYR A 210 4.51 -17.37 8.94
CA TYR A 210 5.61 -16.60 8.36
C TYR A 210 5.61 -15.17 8.91
N SER A 211 6.76 -14.70 9.37
CA SER A 211 6.91 -13.36 9.96
C SER A 211 7.01 -12.24 8.92
N LYS A 212 7.72 -12.50 7.81
CA LYS A 212 8.00 -11.51 6.78
C LYS A 212 6.75 -11.22 5.95
N CYS A 213 6.33 -9.96 5.88
CA CYS A 213 5.15 -9.58 5.10
C CYS A 213 5.39 -9.62 3.58
N ILE A 214 4.30 -9.71 2.82
CA ILE A 214 4.24 -9.32 1.41
C ILE A 214 3.49 -7.99 1.29
N THR A 215 3.61 -7.31 0.15
CA THR A 215 3.00 -5.99 -0.03
C THR A 215 2.02 -5.99 -1.18
N ILE A 216 0.81 -5.49 -0.91
CA ILE A 216 -0.24 -5.25 -1.90
C ILE A 216 -0.60 -3.77 -1.83
N MET A 217 -0.68 -3.12 -2.99
CA MET A 217 -1.07 -1.73 -3.10
C MET A 217 -2.42 -1.59 -3.79
N TRP A 218 -3.26 -0.73 -3.23
CA TRP A 218 -4.50 -0.26 -3.84
C TRP A 218 -4.17 0.81 -4.88
N THR A 219 -4.86 0.81 -6.02
CA THR A 219 -4.62 1.81 -7.06
C THR A 219 -5.86 2.07 -7.91
N SER A 220 -5.80 3.14 -8.70
CA SER A 220 -6.74 3.43 -9.77
C SER A 220 -6.18 2.87 -11.06
N SER A 221 -6.96 2.09 -11.82
CA SER A 221 -6.55 1.58 -13.13
C SER A 221 -6.18 2.67 -14.13
N SER A 222 -6.63 3.91 -13.89
CA SER A 222 -6.27 5.08 -14.70
C SER A 222 -4.98 5.78 -14.26
N GLY A 223 -4.43 5.44 -13.08
CA GLY A 223 -3.35 6.17 -12.42
C GLY A 223 -3.71 7.58 -11.94
N LYS A 224 -4.95 8.02 -12.15
CA LYS A 224 -5.43 9.31 -11.66
C LYS A 224 -5.75 9.18 -10.18
N TRP A 225 -5.14 10.04 -9.38
CA TRP A 225 -5.34 10.09 -7.94
C TRP A 225 -5.43 11.53 -7.46
N ASN A 226 -6.47 11.83 -6.70
CA ASN A 226 -6.64 13.14 -6.07
C ASN A 226 -6.48 12.98 -4.56
N VAL A 227 -5.38 13.47 -4.03
CA VAL A 227 -5.06 13.40 -2.59
C VAL A 227 -6.12 14.14 -1.75
N ASN A 228 -6.74 15.18 -2.32
CA ASN A 228 -7.71 16.05 -1.66
C ASN A 228 -9.16 15.55 -1.73
N ASP A 229 -9.42 14.39 -2.34
CA ASP A 229 -10.74 13.75 -2.28
C ASP A 229 -10.95 13.20 -0.85
N PRO A 230 -12.06 13.52 -0.17
CA PRO A 230 -12.34 13.03 1.19
C PRO A 230 -12.61 11.52 1.25
N LEU A 231 -13.05 10.91 0.14
CA LEU A 231 -13.35 9.47 0.04
C LEU A 231 -12.82 8.93 -1.30
N PRO A 232 -11.49 8.97 -1.51
CA PRO A 232 -10.89 8.60 -2.77
C PRO A 232 -11.07 7.10 -3.00
N GLN A 233 -11.50 6.72 -4.20
CA GLN A 233 -11.81 5.33 -4.54
C GLN A 233 -10.72 4.70 -5.40
N THR A 234 -10.45 3.43 -5.11
CA THR A 234 -9.57 2.57 -5.88
C THR A 234 -10.39 1.47 -6.54
N ASN A 235 -9.94 0.96 -7.68
CA ASN A 235 -10.62 -0.12 -8.41
C ASN A 235 -9.63 -1.17 -8.93
N HIS A 236 -8.38 -1.11 -8.47
CA HIS A 236 -7.32 -1.99 -8.90
C HIS A 236 -6.38 -2.32 -7.73
N PHE A 237 -5.67 -3.44 -7.85
CA PHE A 237 -4.66 -3.88 -6.91
C PHE A 237 -3.42 -4.31 -7.67
N VAL A 238 -2.26 -4.03 -7.11
CA VAL A 238 -0.98 -4.46 -7.66
C VAL A 238 -0.13 -5.10 -6.57
N PRO A 239 0.67 -6.14 -6.88
CA PRO A 239 1.70 -6.60 -5.98
C PRO A 239 2.86 -5.61 -6.02
N VAL A 240 3.52 -5.45 -4.88
CA VAL A 240 4.65 -4.54 -4.75
C VAL A 240 5.88 -5.35 -4.34
N PHE A 241 6.95 -5.19 -5.12
CA PHE A 241 8.21 -5.88 -4.93
C PHE A 241 9.28 -4.91 -4.46
N LYS A 242 10.37 -5.41 -3.90
CA LYS A 242 11.57 -4.64 -3.68
C LYS A 242 12.24 -4.35 -5.01
N ALA A 243 12.73 -3.12 -5.17
CA ALA A 243 13.55 -2.74 -6.31
C ALA A 243 14.81 -3.62 -6.35
N SER A 244 15.22 -4.01 -7.57
CA SER A 244 16.37 -4.88 -7.80
C SER A 244 17.71 -4.23 -7.42
N SER A 245 17.72 -2.94 -7.08
CA SER A 245 18.82 -2.28 -6.37
C SER A 245 18.26 -1.18 -5.45
N PRO A 246 18.90 -0.90 -4.29
CA PRO A 246 18.48 0.21 -3.42
C PRO A 246 18.63 1.61 -4.05
N PHE A 247 19.24 1.74 -5.25
CA PHE A 247 19.55 3.05 -5.85
C PHE A 247 19.37 3.09 -7.38
N SER A 248 18.36 2.42 -7.94
CA SER A 248 18.03 2.60 -9.35
C SER A 248 17.21 3.88 -9.54
N SER A 249 17.93 5.00 -9.61
CA SER A 249 17.53 6.26 -10.25
C SER A 249 16.30 6.99 -9.68
N LEU A 250 16.54 7.84 -8.68
CA LEU A 250 15.85 9.13 -8.61
C LEU A 250 16.16 9.87 -9.93
N LYS A 251 15.36 9.66 -10.97
CA LYS A 251 15.32 10.58 -12.11
C LYS A 251 14.59 11.84 -11.62
N LEU A 252 15.31 12.71 -10.93
CA LEU A 252 14.87 14.08 -10.77
C LEU A 252 14.62 14.61 -12.19
N LYS A 253 13.39 15.06 -12.47
CA LYS A 253 13.06 15.67 -13.76
C LYS A 253 14.02 16.84 -13.97
N LYS A 254 14.87 16.72 -15.00
CA LYS A 254 15.81 17.75 -15.48
C LYS A 254 15.12 19.10 -15.60
N ASN A 255 15.29 19.96 -14.60
CA ASN A 255 15.17 21.40 -14.74
C ASN A 255 16.58 21.99 -14.53
N LYS A 256 17.31 22.08 -15.66
CA LYS A 256 18.41 23.00 -16.01
C LYS A 256 19.55 23.34 -15.03
N TYR A 257 19.78 22.61 -13.94
CA TYR A 257 21.02 22.74 -13.15
C TYR A 257 21.49 21.34 -12.73
N GLU A 258 22.71 20.98 -13.13
CA GLU A 258 23.36 19.72 -12.77
C GLU A 258 23.90 19.84 -11.33
N CYS A 259 23.54 18.88 -10.48
CA CYS A 259 24.19 18.65 -9.20
C CYS A 259 24.50 17.15 -9.17
N GLU A 260 25.77 16.79 -9.28
CA GLU A 260 26.25 15.41 -9.07
C GLU A 260 26.44 15.22 -7.56
N LEU A 261 25.76 14.21 -7.01
CA LEU A 261 25.89 13.79 -5.61
C LEU A 261 26.71 12.50 -5.62
N ASP A 262 28.00 12.62 -5.30
CA ASP A 262 28.86 11.49 -5.01
C ASP A 262 28.75 11.18 -3.51
N VAL A 263 28.37 9.94 -3.19
CA VAL A 263 28.30 9.44 -1.81
C VAL A 263 29.30 8.31 -1.67
N GLU A 264 30.42 8.57 -0.99
CA GLU A 264 31.36 7.52 -0.56
C GLU A 264 30.96 7.00 0.83
N MET A 265 30.85 5.68 0.98
CA MET A 265 30.65 5.03 2.28
C MET A 265 32.00 4.54 2.81
N HIS A 266 32.38 4.99 4.01
CA HIS A 266 33.42 4.34 4.79
C HIS A 266 32.81 3.30 5.73
N ASP A 267 33.25 2.05 5.58
CA ASP A 267 32.90 0.94 6.47
C ASP A 267 33.65 1.10 7.80
N ASP A 268 32.96 1.54 8.86
CA ASP A 268 33.40 1.25 10.22
C ASP A 268 32.25 0.74 11.09
N LEU A 269 32.38 -0.54 11.45
CA LEU A 269 31.47 -1.33 12.27
C LEU A 269 31.53 -0.88 13.74
N ARG A 270 30.51 -0.17 14.25
CA ARG A 270 30.02 -0.32 15.65
C ARG A 270 28.51 0.00 15.74
N LEU A 271 27.81 -0.83 16.51
CA LEU A 271 26.36 -0.79 16.74
C LEU A 271 25.89 0.52 17.39
N ASN A 272 24.70 0.94 16.95
CA ASN A 272 23.87 2.09 17.32
C ASN A 272 24.21 3.43 16.64
N GLU A 273 23.18 3.95 15.94
CA GLU A 273 23.11 5.20 15.17
C GLU A 273 23.78 5.14 13.79
N CYS A 274 22.97 4.92 12.73
CA CYS A 274 23.38 5.26 11.38
C CYS A 274 23.39 6.79 11.27
N ARG A 275 24.55 7.42 11.47
CA ARG A 275 24.80 8.78 11.01
C ARG A 275 24.92 8.76 9.49
N LEU A 276 24.14 9.59 8.81
CA LEU A 276 24.29 9.88 7.39
C LEU A 276 25.04 11.21 7.32
N ASP A 277 26.36 11.15 7.13
CA ASP A 277 27.13 12.35 6.84
C ASP A 277 26.98 12.64 5.33
N VAL A 278 26.34 13.77 5.01
CA VAL A 278 26.16 14.21 3.62
C VAL A 278 27.11 15.37 3.39
N GLU A 279 28.22 15.11 2.72
CA GLU A 279 29.16 16.13 2.28
C GLU A 279 28.66 16.68 0.93
N MET A 280 28.26 17.95 0.89
CA MET A 280 27.73 18.59 -0.32
C MET A 280 28.77 19.55 -0.90
N HIS A 281 29.54 19.10 -1.89
CA HIS A 281 30.42 19.98 -2.66
C HIS A 281 29.62 20.76 -3.72
N VAL A 282 29.36 22.04 -3.46
CA VAL A 282 28.77 22.96 -4.44
C VAL A 282 29.88 23.63 -5.23
N ASN A 283 30.11 23.18 -6.47
CA ASN A 283 31.07 23.81 -7.36
C ASN A 283 30.40 25.00 -8.10
N LEU A 284 30.60 26.22 -7.60
CA LEU A 284 30.13 27.45 -8.25
C LEU A 284 31.19 27.96 -9.23
N GLU A 285 31.11 27.53 -10.49
CA GLU A 285 31.85 28.21 -11.57
C GLU A 285 31.20 29.57 -11.90
N SER A 286 31.50 30.58 -11.09
CA SER A 286 31.50 31.97 -11.55
C SER A 286 32.45 32.83 -10.71
N ASN A 287 33.53 33.30 -11.35
CA ASN A 287 34.46 34.35 -10.91
C ASN A 287 34.81 34.44 -9.42
N LYS A 288 35.96 33.82 -9.06
CA LYS A 288 36.85 34.17 -7.93
C LYS A 288 36.17 34.61 -6.63
N ARG A 289 35.87 33.62 -5.78
CA ARG A 289 36.16 33.59 -4.34
C ARG A 289 35.72 32.22 -3.79
N GLU A 290 36.68 31.41 -3.33
CA GLU A 290 36.40 30.22 -2.51
C GLU A 290 35.77 30.69 -1.19
N LEU A 291 34.64 30.10 -0.84
CA LEU A 291 33.96 30.30 0.43
C LEU A 291 33.58 28.90 0.89
N ASP A 292 34.46 28.30 1.70
CA ASP A 292 34.18 27.04 2.38
C ASP A 292 33.12 27.31 3.44
N VAL A 293 31.95 26.68 3.30
CA VAL A 293 30.88 26.72 4.30
C VAL A 293 30.68 25.28 4.77
N GLU A 294 31.23 24.95 5.93
CA GLU A 294 30.89 23.72 6.66
C GLU A 294 29.51 23.89 7.29
N MET A 295 28.61 22.94 7.03
CA MET A 295 27.26 22.94 7.61
C MET A 295 27.04 21.61 8.32
N HIS A 296 27.06 21.63 9.66
CA HIS A 296 26.72 20.48 10.49
C HIS A 296 25.23 20.55 10.88
N ASN A 297 24.42 19.63 10.37
CA ASN A 297 23.04 19.47 10.81
C ASN A 297 22.88 18.15 11.57
N ASP A 298 22.56 18.22 12.86
CA ASP A 298 22.13 17.07 13.65
C ASP A 298 20.65 16.77 13.36
N LEU A 299 20.37 15.61 12.74
CA LEU A 299 19.01 15.10 12.53
C LEU A 299 18.63 14.15 13.65
N GLN A 300 17.70 14.54 14.53
CA GLN A 300 17.06 13.61 15.47
C GLN A 300 15.72 13.12 14.93
N LEU A 301 15.57 11.79 14.85
CA LEU A 301 14.33 11.09 14.49
C LEU A 301 13.45 10.93 15.74
N ASN A 302 12.26 11.53 15.75
CA ASN A 302 11.18 11.14 16.68
C ASN A 302 9.89 10.83 15.92
N GLU A 303 9.05 9.96 16.50
CA GLU A 303 7.96 9.16 15.89
C GLU A 303 6.82 9.90 15.17
N CYS A 304 6.92 11.20 14.87
CA CYS A 304 5.88 11.94 14.13
C CYS A 304 6.50 12.95 13.15
N GLY A 305 7.01 12.47 12.02
CA GLY A 305 7.30 13.31 10.84
C GLY A 305 8.51 14.26 10.96
N LEU A 306 9.08 14.61 9.81
CA LEU A 306 10.21 15.55 9.68
C LEU A 306 9.77 16.97 10.09
N GLN A 307 10.39 17.52 11.14
CA GLN A 307 10.41 18.96 11.40
C GLN A 307 11.84 19.46 11.16
N LEU A 308 11.99 20.42 10.24
CA LEU A 308 13.18 21.25 10.18
C LEU A 308 13.13 22.19 11.39
N ASN A 309 14.13 22.10 12.28
CA ASN A 309 14.34 23.15 13.25
C ASN A 309 14.90 24.37 12.51
N GLU A 310 14.07 25.39 12.33
CA GLU A 310 14.56 26.74 12.10
C GLU A 310 15.15 27.22 13.43
N ASP A 311 16.43 27.00 13.69
CA ASP A 311 17.20 27.85 14.61
C ASP A 311 18.71 27.55 14.54
N ILE A 312 19.49 28.62 14.72
CA ILE A 312 20.96 28.75 14.73
C ILE A 312 21.59 29.20 13.40
N PHE A 313 21.36 30.47 13.08
CA PHE A 313 22.35 31.28 12.35
C PHE A 313 23.24 31.98 13.39
N GLU A 314 24.42 31.45 13.67
CA GLU A 314 25.51 32.26 14.22
C GLU A 314 26.48 32.57 13.09
N SER A 315 26.37 33.78 12.54
CA SER A 315 27.45 34.35 11.74
C SER A 315 28.48 34.96 12.69
N GLU A 316 29.68 34.40 12.71
CA GLU A 316 30.83 35.10 13.29
C GLU A 316 31.06 36.40 12.49
N LYS A 317 31.08 37.52 13.22
CA LYS A 317 31.33 38.86 12.68
C LYS A 317 32.71 38.91 12.03
N TRP A 318 32.76 39.42 10.80
CA TRP A 318 33.98 40.02 10.26
C TRP A 318 33.73 41.50 9.98
N ASP A 319 34.48 42.36 10.69
CA ASP A 319 34.51 43.81 10.49
C ASP A 319 35.17 44.18 9.16
N GLY A 320 34.42 44.86 8.30
CA GLY A 320 34.92 45.45 7.06
C GLY A 320 34.01 46.59 6.61
N ASN A 321 34.37 47.81 7.00
CA ASN A 321 33.79 49.06 6.51
C ASN A 321 33.78 49.09 4.98
N TYR A 322 32.67 49.49 4.34
CA TYR A 322 32.62 50.52 3.29
C TYR A 322 31.17 50.94 3.01
N GLU A 323 31.07 52.15 2.46
CA GLU A 323 29.97 53.10 2.55
C GLU A 323 28.73 52.79 1.70
N THR A 324 27.65 53.46 2.10
CA THR A 324 26.29 53.54 1.56
C THR A 324 26.17 53.83 0.07
N GLU A 325 25.20 53.22 -0.60
CA GLU A 325 24.24 53.93 -1.47
C GLU A 325 22.94 53.15 -1.68
N SER A 326 21.87 53.90 -1.91
CA SER A 326 20.47 53.62 -1.60
C SER A 326 19.63 52.94 -2.69
N SER A 327 18.48 52.41 -2.24
CA SER A 327 17.18 52.26 -2.93
C SER A 327 16.86 50.91 -3.59
N SER A 328 15.96 50.13 -2.98
CA SER A 328 14.51 50.20 -3.19
C SER A 328 13.85 48.95 -2.59
N ASN A 329 12.84 49.18 -1.74
CA ASN A 329 11.98 48.14 -1.20
C ASN A 329 11.19 47.47 -2.34
N ALA A 330 11.27 46.14 -2.41
CA ALA A 330 10.26 45.32 -3.05
C ALA A 330 9.92 44.16 -2.12
N ASP A 331 8.86 44.37 -1.33
CA ASP A 331 8.14 43.30 -0.65
C ASP A 331 7.64 42.30 -1.70
N VAL A 332 8.19 41.09 -1.73
CA VAL A 332 7.64 39.98 -2.50
C VAL A 332 6.81 39.12 -1.54
N PHE A 333 5.50 39.36 -1.56
CA PHE A 333 4.50 38.43 -1.04
C PHE A 333 4.54 37.14 -1.86
N ILE A 334 4.90 36.01 -1.24
CA ILE A 334 4.62 34.69 -1.78
C ILE A 334 3.32 34.19 -1.14
N LEU A 335 2.26 34.16 -1.94
CA LEU A 335 1.05 33.39 -1.64
C LEU A 335 1.40 31.90 -1.67
N LEU A 336 1.15 31.23 -0.56
CA LEU A 336 1.12 29.77 -0.47
C LEU A 336 -0.12 29.24 -1.22
N PHE A 337 0.11 28.41 -2.24
CA PHE A 337 -0.78 27.35 -2.68
C PHE A 337 0.01 26.15 -3.17
#